data_AF-A0A8H9CG61-F1
#
_entry.id   AF-A0A8H9CG61-F1
#
_cell.length_a   1.000
_cell.length_b   1.000
_cell.length_c   1.000
_cell.angle_alpha   90.00
_cell.angle_beta   90.00
_cell.angle_gamma   90.00
#
_symmetry.space_group_name_H-M   'P 1'
#
loop_
_entity.id
_entity.type
_entity.pdbx_description
1 polymer ?
#
loop_
_entity_poly.entity_id
_entity_poly.type
_entity_poly.pdbx_seq_one_letter_code
_entity_poly.pdbx_strand_id
1 'polypeptide(L)'
;MRDEISELKKIRKNIASIITTNYDRFVEEIFEFQPLIGNDILLSNPYGSVYKIHGCVTNPLKIIITKEDYDKFDSKYELIRAQLLSIFIHNPIVFMGYGIGDENIKSLLKTIFTYVDPNSDDANKIRDNFLLVEHEKESSSHDICEHDIDLEGFSTIRINKIKTDDFKEVYSAISDLTLPISAMDIRKVQNVVKEIYAGGSIKVNITEDLDSLNNNDKIIAIGSAKTIQYQYQTSAEMMGNYFNIIDESNSQILTLINKYTIQKTQYFPVFAFSIIYSNINNIKTFKERQREKVQSAINLISESCKVKHNTIDGILSDTSVTESNKNNAVLWSTFNGGLSLEEVEGYLRGFPDKSDAPYRRILCAYDIKKYGT
;
A
#
# COMPACT_ATOMS: atom_id res chain seq x y z
N MET A 1 10.39 17.58 -1.53
CA MET A 1 9.17 17.34 -0.73
C MET A 1 8.02 16.66 -1.48
N ARG A 2 7.33 17.27 -2.48
CA ARG A 2 6.22 16.57 -3.18
C ARG A 2 6.67 15.29 -3.89
N ASP A 3 7.83 15.34 -4.54
CA ASP A 3 8.38 14.19 -5.26
C ASP A 3 8.80 13.06 -4.30
N GLU A 4 9.41 13.39 -3.16
CA GLU A 4 9.78 12.40 -2.14
C GLU A 4 8.55 11.72 -1.51
N ILE A 5 7.48 12.47 -1.25
CA ILE A 5 6.22 11.88 -0.76
C ILE A 5 5.65 10.91 -1.79
N SER A 6 5.80 11.21 -3.10
CA SER A 6 5.38 10.29 -4.15
C SER A 6 6.21 9.01 -4.16
N GLU A 7 7.53 9.08 -3.95
CA GLU A 7 8.37 7.88 -3.83
C GLU A 7 8.07 7.10 -2.53
N LEU A 8 7.80 7.79 -1.42
CA LEU A 8 7.40 7.16 -0.16
C LEU A 8 6.10 6.36 -0.30
N LYS A 9 5.15 6.82 -1.14
CA LYS A 9 3.95 6.03 -1.45
C LYS A 9 4.28 4.73 -2.18
N LYS A 10 5.29 4.74 -3.07
CA LYS A 10 5.68 3.55 -3.86
C LYS A 10 6.23 2.42 -3.00
N ILE A 11 6.89 2.73 -1.88
CA ILE A 11 7.46 1.69 -1.02
C ILE A 11 6.40 0.89 -0.26
N ARG A 12 5.16 1.40 -0.12
CA ARG A 12 4.06 0.77 0.62
C ARG A 12 3.90 -0.73 0.32
N LYS A 13 4.01 -1.13 -0.95
CA LYS A 13 3.86 -2.54 -1.39
C LYS A 13 4.89 -3.50 -0.78
N ASN A 14 6.05 -2.98 -0.37
CA ASN A 14 7.18 -3.73 0.17
C ASN A 14 7.36 -3.53 1.69
N ILE A 15 6.55 -2.70 2.33
CA ILE A 15 6.61 -2.48 3.77
C ILE A 15 5.58 -3.35 4.48
N ALA A 16 6.06 -4.20 5.39
CA ALA A 16 5.19 -5.04 6.21
C ALA A 16 4.48 -4.23 7.31
N SER A 17 5.21 -3.42 8.06
CA SER A 17 4.70 -2.66 9.20
C SER A 17 5.54 -1.42 9.43
N ILE A 18 4.97 -0.41 10.09
CA ILE A 18 5.70 0.80 10.46
C ILE A 18 5.59 1.00 11.96
N ILE A 19 6.71 1.33 12.59
CA ILE A 19 6.78 1.62 14.02
C ILE A 19 7.23 3.06 14.19
N THR A 20 6.49 3.84 14.97
CA THR A 20 6.77 5.26 15.15
C THR A 20 6.50 5.74 16.57
N THR A 21 7.31 6.72 16.97
CA THR A 21 7.17 7.52 18.19
C THR A 21 6.49 8.87 17.90
N ASN A 22 6.17 9.16 16.64
CA ASN A 22 5.47 10.37 16.23
C ASN A 22 3.98 10.31 16.57
N TYR A 23 3.42 11.46 16.93
CA TYR A 23 2.01 11.57 17.34
C TYR A 23 1.05 11.81 16.17
N ASP A 24 1.52 12.38 15.06
CA ASP A 24 0.74 12.78 13.88
C ASP A 24 0.29 11.60 13.01
N ARG A 25 -0.61 11.86 12.05
CA ARG A 25 -1.25 10.82 11.22
C ARG A 25 -0.61 10.62 9.84
N PHE A 26 0.53 11.26 9.58
CA PHE A 26 1.12 11.32 8.23
C PHE A 26 1.35 9.92 7.63
N VAL A 27 1.96 9.03 8.40
CA VAL A 27 2.26 7.67 7.95
C VAL A 27 0.99 6.85 7.71
N GLU A 28 -0.01 6.99 8.60
CA GLU A 28 -1.28 6.27 8.50
C GLU A 28 -2.01 6.63 7.21
N GLU A 29 -1.97 7.91 6.83
CA GLU A 29 -2.64 8.44 5.64
C GLU A 29 -1.89 8.07 4.36
N ILE A 30 -0.55 8.11 4.37
CA ILE A 30 0.28 7.78 3.19
C ILE A 30 0.27 6.28 2.89
N PHE A 31 0.36 5.44 3.92
CA PHE A 31 0.43 3.98 3.77
C PHE A 31 -0.95 3.31 3.82
N GLU A 32 -2.00 4.04 4.23
CA GLU A 32 -3.34 3.50 4.50
C GLU A 32 -3.29 2.26 5.43
N PHE A 33 -2.38 2.29 6.39
CA PHE A 33 -2.16 1.24 7.37
C PHE A 33 -3.00 1.49 8.62
N GLN A 34 -3.36 0.41 9.32
CA GLN A 34 -4.19 0.51 10.51
C GLN A 34 -3.35 1.02 11.70
N PRO A 35 -3.71 2.15 12.33
CA PRO A 35 -3.01 2.62 13.51
C PRO A 35 -3.31 1.73 14.72
N LEU A 36 -2.26 1.35 15.44
CA LEU A 36 -2.30 0.59 16.69
C LEU A 36 -1.71 1.45 17.80
N ILE A 37 -2.52 1.86 18.76
CA ILE A 37 -2.15 2.89 19.74
C ILE A 37 -1.93 2.26 21.12
N GLY A 38 -0.70 2.34 21.62
CA GLY A 38 -0.33 1.80 22.93
C GLY A 38 -0.63 0.30 23.04
N ASN A 39 -1.44 -0.11 24.02
CA ASN A 39 -1.72 -1.54 24.27
C ASN A 39 -2.62 -2.23 23.23
N ASP A 40 -3.20 -1.49 22.28
CA ASP A 40 -4.04 -2.07 21.21
C ASP A 40 -3.22 -2.96 20.24
N ILE A 41 -1.90 -3.01 20.45
CA ILE A 41 -0.93 -3.86 19.78
C ILE A 41 -1.17 -5.36 20.10
N LEU A 42 -1.63 -5.66 21.31
CA LEU A 42 -1.91 -7.01 21.78
C LEU A 42 -2.98 -7.66 20.89
N LEU A 43 -2.62 -8.71 20.16
CA LEU A 43 -3.50 -9.47 19.23
C LEU A 43 -3.75 -8.82 17.85
N SER A 44 -3.03 -7.75 17.53
CA SER A 44 -3.10 -7.11 16.22
C SER A 44 -2.28 -7.86 15.18
N ASN A 45 -2.72 -7.78 13.92
CA ASN A 45 -1.93 -8.27 12.80
C ASN A 45 -0.79 -7.26 12.54
N PRO A 46 0.50 -7.67 12.56
CA PRO A 46 1.60 -6.76 12.26
C PRO A 46 1.59 -6.25 10.82
N TYR A 47 1.07 -7.02 9.87
CA TYR A 47 1.09 -6.65 8.47
C TYR A 47 0.05 -5.56 8.14
N GLY A 48 0.51 -4.47 7.54
CA GLY A 48 -0.31 -3.32 7.17
C GLY A 48 -0.72 -2.47 8.38
N SER A 49 0.10 -2.47 9.44
CA SER A 49 -0.18 -1.75 10.69
C SER A 49 0.87 -0.67 10.99
N VAL A 50 0.43 0.40 11.64
CA VAL A 50 1.28 1.49 12.16
C VAL A 50 1.26 1.42 13.68
N TYR A 51 2.37 0.97 14.26
CA TYR A 51 2.60 0.90 15.69
C TYR A 51 2.96 2.27 16.25
N LYS A 52 2.04 2.86 17.01
CA LYS A 52 2.22 4.18 17.61
C LYS A 52 2.53 4.05 19.08
N ILE A 53 3.84 3.93 19.34
CA ILE A 53 4.38 3.55 20.64
C ILE A 53 4.10 4.64 21.69
N HIS A 54 4.26 5.92 21.33
CA HIS A 54 4.02 7.05 22.22
C HIS A 54 2.60 7.62 22.15
N GLY A 55 1.68 6.91 21.50
CA GLY A 55 0.30 7.36 21.33
C GLY A 55 0.03 8.10 20.02
N CYS A 56 -1.15 8.69 19.88
CA CYS A 56 -1.58 9.39 18.67
C CYS A 56 -2.44 10.60 19.00
N VAL A 57 -2.38 11.65 18.17
CA VAL A 57 -3.23 12.84 18.29
C VAL A 57 -4.74 12.53 18.25
N THR A 58 -5.15 11.39 17.67
CA THR A 58 -6.55 10.94 17.67
C THR A 58 -7.00 10.41 19.03
N ASN A 59 -6.07 10.03 19.91
CA ASN A 59 -6.37 9.58 21.26
C ASN A 59 -5.39 10.21 22.28
N PRO A 60 -5.62 11.48 22.66
CA PRO A 60 -4.72 12.22 23.55
C PRO A 60 -4.49 11.55 24.92
N LEU A 61 -5.44 10.75 25.40
CA LEU A 61 -5.33 10.07 26.70
C LEU A 61 -4.29 8.94 26.71
N LYS A 62 -3.87 8.46 25.53
CA LYS A 62 -2.85 7.43 25.37
C LYS A 62 -1.48 8.01 24.98
N ILE A 63 -1.34 9.33 24.93
CA ILE A 63 -0.09 10.00 24.58
C ILE A 63 0.91 9.92 25.74
N ILE A 64 2.17 9.69 25.42
CA ILE A 64 3.29 9.58 26.35
C ILE A 64 4.22 10.76 26.13
N ILE A 65 4.28 11.69 27.08
CA ILE A 65 5.15 12.89 26.97
C ILE A 65 5.89 13.14 28.28
N THR A 66 5.21 13.01 29.42
CA THR A 66 5.80 13.35 30.72
C THR A 66 6.64 12.19 31.27
N LYS A 67 7.57 12.49 32.17
CA LYS A 67 8.35 11.46 32.87
C LYS A 67 7.45 10.41 33.55
N GLU A 68 6.37 10.85 34.16
CA GLU A 68 5.39 9.99 34.81
C GLU A 68 4.67 9.06 33.81
N ASP A 69 4.47 9.52 32.58
CA ASP A 69 3.93 8.67 31.51
C ASP A 69 4.96 7.62 31.09
N TYR A 70 6.24 7.98 30.97
CA TYR A 70 7.32 7.03 30.70
C TYR A 70 7.45 5.98 31.80
N ASP A 71 7.43 6.38 33.07
CA ASP A 71 7.51 5.47 34.22
C ASP A 71 6.33 4.48 34.21
N LYS A 72 5.10 4.96 33.94
CA LYS A 72 3.91 4.10 33.80
C LYS A 72 3.99 3.21 32.57
N PHE A 73 4.52 3.74 31.48
CA PHE A 73 4.66 3.04 30.22
C PHE A 73 5.63 1.88 30.34
N ASP A 74 6.84 2.09 30.84
CA ASP A 74 7.85 1.06 30.99
C ASP A 74 7.34 -0.17 31.77
N SER A 75 6.51 0.06 32.80
CA SER A 75 5.88 -1.04 33.56
C SER A 75 4.86 -1.88 32.78
N LYS A 76 4.23 -1.32 31.74
CA LYS A 76 3.22 -1.98 30.89
C LYS A 76 3.77 -2.39 29.52
N TYR A 77 4.95 -1.89 29.17
CA TYR A 77 5.53 -1.97 27.83
C TYR A 77 6.25 -3.28 27.53
N GLU A 78 6.41 -4.16 28.52
CA GLU A 78 7.09 -5.45 28.38
C GLU A 78 6.53 -6.30 27.23
N LEU A 79 5.20 -6.37 27.08
CA LEU A 79 4.56 -7.12 26.00
C LEU A 79 4.75 -6.49 24.61
N ILE A 80 4.70 -5.16 24.52
CA ILE A 80 4.95 -4.47 23.26
C ILE A 80 6.43 -4.66 22.86
N ARG A 81 7.36 -4.56 23.81
CA ARG A 81 8.78 -4.89 23.59
C ARG A 81 8.96 -6.31 23.06
N ALA A 82 8.28 -7.30 23.65
CA ALA A 82 8.38 -8.68 23.18
C ALA A 82 7.90 -8.85 21.73
N GLN A 83 6.80 -8.19 21.35
CA GLN A 83 6.30 -8.23 19.98
C GLN A 83 7.23 -7.50 19.00
N LEU A 84 7.76 -6.34 19.38
CA LEU A 84 8.74 -5.60 18.58
C LEU A 84 10.02 -6.43 18.38
N LEU A 85 10.53 -7.06 19.44
CA LEU A 85 11.69 -7.96 19.38
C LEU A 85 11.47 -9.08 18.34
N SER A 86 10.29 -9.71 18.37
CA SER A 86 9.92 -10.74 17.40
C SER A 86 9.90 -10.20 15.96
N ILE A 87 9.33 -9.02 15.74
CA ILE A 87 9.32 -8.38 14.41
C ILE A 87 10.75 -8.13 13.93
N PHE A 88 11.63 -7.60 14.79
CA PHE A 88 13.01 -7.26 14.43
C PHE A 88 13.90 -8.46 14.14
N ILE A 89 13.66 -9.60 14.79
CA ILE A 89 14.41 -10.83 14.52
C ILE A 89 14.03 -11.43 13.16
N HIS A 90 12.76 -11.32 12.77
CA HIS A 90 12.23 -12.01 11.59
C HIS A 90 12.16 -11.14 10.32
N ASN A 91 12.39 -9.83 10.41
CA ASN A 91 12.24 -8.93 9.26
C ASN A 91 13.44 -7.96 9.15
N PRO A 92 13.84 -7.57 7.93
CA PRO A 92 14.74 -6.44 7.74
C PRO A 92 14.10 -5.14 8.24
N ILE A 93 14.87 -4.31 8.94
CA ILE A 93 14.44 -3.09 9.62
C ILE A 93 15.24 -1.89 9.12
N VAL A 94 14.52 -0.85 8.73
CA VAL A 94 15.08 0.43 8.34
C VAL A 94 14.73 1.47 9.39
N PHE A 95 15.73 1.99 10.09
CA PHE A 95 15.57 3.09 11.04
C PHE A 95 15.70 4.43 10.30
N MET A 96 14.71 5.32 10.47
CA MET A 96 14.69 6.64 9.86
C MET A 96 14.28 7.70 10.89
N GLY A 97 14.92 8.86 10.84
CA GLY A 97 14.59 9.98 11.73
C GLY A 97 15.18 9.88 13.14
N TYR A 98 16.11 8.94 13.35
CA TYR A 98 16.83 8.79 14.61
C TYR A 98 18.31 9.08 14.42
N GLY A 99 18.91 9.72 15.43
CA GLY A 99 20.36 9.83 15.52
C GLY A 99 20.97 8.52 16.00
N ILE A 100 22.26 8.32 15.70
CA ILE A 100 23.09 7.21 16.19
C ILE A 100 23.00 7.05 17.72
N GLY A 101 22.84 8.18 18.43
CA GLY A 101 22.82 8.24 19.88
C GLY A 101 21.48 7.94 20.55
N ASP A 102 20.43 7.58 19.81
CA ASP A 102 19.10 7.39 20.39
C ASP A 102 19.09 6.22 21.39
N GLU A 103 18.73 6.52 22.64
CA GLU A 103 18.74 5.54 23.73
C GLU A 103 17.71 4.42 23.53
N ASN A 104 16.60 4.68 22.84
CA ASN A 104 15.62 3.63 22.54
C ASN A 104 16.19 2.64 21.52
N ILE A 105 16.87 3.13 20.47
CA ILE A 105 17.54 2.26 19.49
C ILE A 105 18.65 1.46 20.16
N LYS A 106 19.51 2.10 20.95
CA LYS A 106 20.60 1.41 21.67
C LYS A 106 20.05 0.34 22.61
N SER A 107 19.06 0.68 23.43
CA SER A 107 18.44 -0.27 24.36
C SER A 107 17.82 -1.46 23.63
N LEU A 108 17.22 -1.22 22.47
CA LEU A 108 16.61 -2.25 21.65
C LEU A 108 17.66 -3.19 21.03
N LEU A 109 18.66 -2.62 20.35
CA LEU A 109 19.75 -3.40 19.75
C LEU A 109 20.50 -4.19 20.83
N LYS A 110 20.76 -3.58 21.99
CA LYS A 110 21.33 -4.27 23.14
C LYS A 110 20.53 -5.48 23.53
N THR A 111 19.21 -5.34 23.61
CA THR A 111 18.32 -6.45 23.98
C THR A 111 18.43 -7.59 22.96
N ILE A 112 18.36 -7.30 21.65
CA ILE A 112 18.45 -8.31 20.58
C ILE A 112 19.79 -9.05 20.64
N PHE A 113 20.90 -8.32 20.68
CA PHE A 113 22.23 -8.92 20.65
C PHE A 113 22.67 -9.53 21.98
N THR A 114 21.98 -9.25 23.10
CA THR A 114 22.20 -9.99 24.35
C THR A 114 21.74 -11.46 24.23
N TYR A 115 20.78 -11.76 23.34
CA TYR A 115 20.26 -13.11 23.13
C TYR A 115 21.03 -13.92 22.08
N VAL A 116 22.01 -13.32 21.40
CA VAL A 116 22.73 -13.94 20.28
C VAL A 116 24.23 -13.79 20.51
N ASP A 117 24.99 -14.86 20.30
CA ASP A 117 26.45 -14.79 20.41
C ASP A 117 27.00 -13.80 19.35
N PRO A 118 27.70 -12.72 19.75
CA PRO A 118 28.19 -11.69 18.83
C PRO A 118 29.06 -12.21 17.68
N ASN A 119 29.70 -13.37 17.85
CA ASN A 119 30.60 -13.96 16.85
C ASN A 119 29.96 -15.13 16.08
N SER A 120 28.64 -15.31 16.18
CA SER A 120 27.91 -16.33 15.44
C SER A 120 27.49 -15.87 14.03
N ASP A 121 27.27 -16.83 13.15
CA ASP A 121 26.67 -16.58 11.82
C ASP A 121 25.27 -15.96 11.94
N ASP A 122 24.53 -16.28 13.00
CA ASP A 122 23.20 -15.71 13.24
C ASP A 122 23.27 -14.24 13.65
N ALA A 123 24.29 -13.84 14.42
CA ALA A 123 24.54 -12.42 14.67
C ALA A 123 24.85 -11.65 13.39
N ASN A 124 25.60 -12.23 12.45
CA ASN A 124 25.86 -11.59 11.15
C ASN A 124 24.59 -11.40 10.32
N LYS A 125 23.73 -12.43 10.22
CA LYS A 125 22.43 -12.30 9.54
C LYS A 125 21.55 -11.23 10.16
N ILE A 126 21.55 -11.15 11.50
CA ILE A 126 20.78 -10.15 12.22
C ILE A 126 21.35 -8.75 11.96
N ARG A 127 22.69 -8.57 11.90
CA ARG A 127 23.31 -7.29 11.52
C ARG A 127 22.92 -6.85 10.12
N ASP A 128 22.92 -7.77 9.16
CA ASP A 128 22.56 -7.50 7.77
C ASP A 128 21.09 -7.07 7.61
N ASN A 129 20.23 -7.46 8.56
CA ASN A 129 18.83 -7.05 8.58
C ASN A 129 18.61 -5.60 9.04
N PHE A 130 19.63 -4.90 9.56
CA PHE A 130 19.47 -3.52 10.04
C PHE A 130 20.10 -2.51 9.11
N LEU A 131 19.33 -1.46 8.80
CA LEU A 131 19.79 -0.28 8.08
C LEU A 131 19.42 0.98 8.85
N LEU A 132 20.40 1.81 9.19
CA LEU A 132 20.20 3.14 9.78
C LEU A 132 20.33 4.22 8.71
N VAL A 133 19.28 5.01 8.52
CA VAL A 133 19.28 6.17 7.61
C VAL A 133 19.30 7.44 8.43
N GLU A 134 20.44 8.13 8.41
CA GLU A 134 20.64 9.39 9.11
C GLU A 134 20.56 10.56 8.13
N HIS A 135 19.79 11.59 8.50
CA HIS A 135 19.73 12.82 7.72
C HIS A 135 21.01 13.64 7.93
N GLU A 136 21.76 13.89 6.85
CA GLU A 136 22.92 14.77 6.85
C GLU A 136 22.73 15.85 5.79
N LYS A 137 22.60 17.10 6.23
CA LYS A 137 22.31 18.23 5.34
C LYS A 137 23.41 18.40 4.28
N GLU A 138 23.02 18.61 3.02
CA GLU A 138 23.91 18.79 1.86
C GLU A 138 24.76 17.54 1.54
N SER A 139 24.29 16.37 1.98
CA SER A 139 24.95 15.08 1.74
C SER A 139 24.09 14.24 0.82
N SER A 140 24.41 14.22 -0.49
CA SER A 140 23.86 13.24 -1.43
C SER A 140 24.71 11.96 -1.44
N SER A 141 25.26 11.56 -0.29
CA SER A 141 26.10 10.37 -0.23
C SER A 141 25.24 9.11 -0.38
N HIS A 142 25.67 8.22 -1.27
CA HIS A 142 25.03 6.94 -1.54
C HIS A 142 25.81 5.78 -0.91
N ASP A 143 26.86 6.09 -0.15
CA ASP A 143 27.77 5.09 0.39
C ASP A 143 27.19 4.45 1.65
N ILE A 144 27.00 3.14 1.59
CA ILE A 144 26.69 2.34 2.77
C ILE A 144 27.99 2.20 3.56
N CYS A 145 28.02 2.79 4.74
CA CYS A 145 29.12 2.66 5.68
C CYS A 145 28.71 1.72 6.80
N GLU A 146 29.64 0.89 7.25
CA GLU A 146 29.48 0.18 8.51
C GLU A 146 29.64 1.17 9.67
N HIS A 147 28.77 1.08 10.66
CA HIS A 147 28.84 1.92 11.85
C HIS A 147 28.84 1.07 13.13
N ASP A 148 29.84 1.31 13.98
CA ASP A 148 29.96 0.67 15.29
C ASP A 148 29.13 1.44 16.32
N ILE A 149 28.10 0.78 16.85
CA ILE A 149 27.33 1.26 17.99
C ILE A 149 27.95 0.67 19.25
N ASP A 150 28.52 1.55 20.07
CA ASP A 150 28.94 1.18 21.42
C ASP A 150 27.71 1.04 22.32
N LEU A 151 27.56 -0.15 22.88
CA LEU A 151 26.51 -0.46 23.82
C LEU A 151 27.13 -0.58 25.20
N GLU A 152 26.86 0.38 26.08
CA GLU A 152 27.42 0.42 27.43
C GLU A 152 27.27 -0.95 28.13
N GLY A 153 28.40 -1.58 28.46
CA GLY A 153 28.46 -2.89 29.13
C GLY A 153 28.21 -4.11 28.23
N PHE A 154 28.24 -3.96 26.90
CA PHE A 154 28.16 -5.05 25.92
C PHE A 154 29.21 -4.87 24.80
N SER A 155 29.32 -5.80 23.85
CA SER A 155 30.19 -5.66 22.69
C SER A 155 29.67 -4.59 21.71
N THR A 156 30.58 -3.92 21.02
CA THR A 156 30.25 -3.02 19.89
C THR A 156 29.49 -3.79 18.81
N ILE A 157 28.35 -3.26 18.37
CA ILE A 157 27.57 -3.83 17.27
C ILE A 157 27.82 -3.03 16.02
N ARG A 158 28.20 -3.71 14.95
CA ARG A 158 28.30 -3.11 13.63
C ARG A 158 27.00 -3.24 12.87
N ILE A 159 26.43 -2.13 12.41
CA ILE A 159 25.23 -2.10 11.56
C ILE A 159 25.48 -1.31 10.28
N ASN A 160 24.67 -1.57 9.25
CA ASN A 160 24.73 -0.80 8.01
C ASN A 160 24.11 0.58 8.21
N LYS A 161 24.77 1.60 7.66
CA LYS A 161 24.35 2.99 7.79
C LYS A 161 24.46 3.73 6.46
N ILE A 162 23.48 4.58 6.20
CA ILE A 162 23.48 5.56 5.11
C ILE A 162 23.31 6.95 5.74
N LYS A 163 24.11 7.91 5.27
CA LYS A 163 23.93 9.32 5.57
C LYS A 163 23.51 10.04 4.30
N THR A 164 22.33 10.62 4.29
CA THR A 164 21.83 11.31 3.09
C THR A 164 20.80 12.38 3.46
N ASP A 165 20.72 13.46 2.68
CA ASP A 165 19.54 14.34 2.66
C ASP A 165 18.57 14.00 1.53
N ASP A 166 18.97 13.14 0.58
CA ASP A 166 18.14 12.64 -0.51
C ASP A 166 17.53 11.27 -0.15
N PHE A 167 16.38 11.31 0.54
CA PHE A 167 15.63 10.10 0.88
C PHE A 167 14.99 9.43 -0.32
N LYS A 168 14.95 10.10 -1.48
CA LYS A 168 14.32 9.60 -2.69
C LYS A 168 14.94 8.29 -3.14
N GLU A 169 16.28 8.20 -3.11
CA GLU A 169 17.00 6.99 -3.51
C GLU A 169 16.70 5.80 -2.59
N VAL A 170 16.65 6.03 -1.28
CA VAL A 170 16.28 4.98 -0.32
C VAL A 170 14.89 4.45 -0.64
N TYR A 171 13.94 5.35 -0.93
CA TYR A 171 12.59 4.95 -1.29
C TYR A 171 12.53 4.23 -2.64
N SER A 172 13.24 4.73 -3.66
CA SER A 172 13.29 4.05 -4.96
C SER A 172 13.87 2.65 -4.84
N ALA A 173 14.98 2.47 -4.12
CA ALA A 173 15.60 1.17 -3.89
C ALA A 173 14.65 0.18 -3.18
N ILE A 174 13.93 0.62 -2.15
CA ILE A 174 12.93 -0.22 -1.48
C ILE A 174 11.76 -0.53 -2.42
N SER A 175 11.33 0.43 -3.24
CA SER A 175 10.19 0.26 -4.16
C SER A 175 10.48 -0.68 -5.33
N ASP A 176 11.74 -0.80 -5.72
CA ASP A 176 12.21 -1.66 -6.81
C ASP A 176 12.43 -3.11 -6.36
N LEU A 177 12.41 -3.38 -5.05
CA LEU A 177 12.47 -4.74 -4.53
C LEU A 177 11.30 -5.57 -5.09
N THR A 178 11.64 -6.70 -5.71
CA THR A 178 10.67 -7.64 -6.26
C THR A 178 10.47 -8.79 -5.29
N LEU A 179 9.59 -8.57 -4.31
CA LEU A 179 9.25 -9.62 -3.35
C LEU A 179 8.37 -10.68 -4.02
N PRO A 180 8.57 -11.99 -3.75
CA PRO A 180 7.72 -13.05 -4.30
C PRO A 180 6.25 -12.94 -3.87
N ILE A 181 6.00 -12.36 -2.70
CA ILE A 181 4.69 -12.11 -2.12
C ILE A 181 4.72 -10.72 -1.50
N SER A 182 3.75 -9.86 -1.82
CA SER A 182 3.67 -8.52 -1.23
C SER A 182 3.15 -8.57 0.21
N ALA A 183 3.44 -7.55 1.02
CA ALA A 183 2.88 -7.45 2.37
C ALA A 183 1.34 -7.43 2.37
N MET A 184 0.73 -6.87 1.32
CA MET A 184 -0.72 -6.80 1.17
C MET A 184 -1.34 -8.20 0.94
N ASP A 185 -0.65 -9.08 0.22
CA ASP A 185 -1.09 -10.45 -0.02
C ASP A 185 -1.02 -11.29 1.25
N ILE A 186 0.06 -11.16 2.03
CA ILE A 186 0.20 -11.83 3.34
C ILE A 186 -0.96 -11.45 4.27
N ARG A 187 -1.31 -10.15 4.32
CA ARG A 187 -2.43 -9.65 5.12
C ARG A 187 -3.77 -10.27 4.69
N LYS A 188 -4.04 -10.35 3.39
CA LYS A 188 -5.26 -10.99 2.88
C LYS A 188 -5.35 -12.44 3.32
N VAL A 189 -4.28 -13.21 3.14
CA VAL A 189 -4.23 -14.63 3.53
C VAL A 189 -4.43 -14.79 5.03
N GLN A 190 -3.75 -14.01 5.86
CA GLN A 190 -3.89 -14.08 7.31
C GLN A 190 -5.29 -13.75 7.80
N ASN A 191 -5.97 -12.79 7.18
CA ASN A 191 -7.37 -12.49 7.50
C ASN A 191 -8.30 -13.66 7.18
N VAL A 192 -8.09 -14.33 6.04
CA VAL A 192 -8.83 -15.55 5.70
C VAL A 192 -8.53 -16.67 6.71
N VAL A 193 -7.27 -16.89 7.05
CA VAL A 193 -6.86 -17.87 8.06
C VAL A 193 -7.46 -17.58 9.43
N LYS A 194 -7.53 -16.30 9.83
CA LYS A 194 -8.16 -15.88 11.09
C LYS A 194 -9.67 -16.18 11.09
N GLU A 195 -10.38 -15.90 10.00
CA GLU A 195 -11.79 -16.27 9.83
C GLU A 195 -12.00 -17.79 9.92
N ILE A 196 -11.04 -18.57 9.39
CA ILE A 196 -11.06 -20.04 9.49
C ILE A 196 -10.99 -20.49 10.96
N TYR A 197 -10.03 -19.98 11.72
CA TYR A 197 -9.89 -20.30 13.15
C TYR A 197 -11.07 -19.83 13.99
N ALA A 198 -11.73 -18.74 13.58
CA ALA A 198 -12.91 -18.20 14.26
C ALA A 198 -14.21 -18.98 13.98
N GLY A 199 -14.17 -20.03 13.15
CA GLY A 199 -15.34 -20.86 12.85
C GLY A 199 -16.36 -20.20 11.93
N GLY A 200 -15.93 -19.25 11.08
CA GLY A 200 -16.79 -18.65 10.06
C GLY A 200 -17.34 -19.69 9.08
N SER A 201 -18.42 -19.36 8.38
CA SER A 201 -19.02 -20.25 7.36
C SER A 201 -18.10 -20.33 6.13
N ILE A 202 -17.12 -21.22 6.17
CA ILE A 202 -16.27 -21.54 5.03
C ILE A 202 -17.05 -22.49 4.13
N LYS A 203 -17.32 -22.08 2.89
CA LYS A 203 -17.70 -23.03 1.85
C LYS A 203 -16.42 -23.57 1.23
N VAL A 204 -16.08 -24.81 1.56
CA VAL A 204 -15.01 -25.54 0.86
C VAL A 204 -15.57 -25.98 -0.50
N ASN A 205 -15.21 -25.26 -1.56
CA ASN A 205 -15.51 -25.67 -2.92
C ASN A 205 -14.31 -26.43 -3.48
N ILE A 206 -14.48 -27.74 -3.70
CA ILE A 206 -13.50 -28.57 -4.42
C ILE A 206 -13.90 -28.51 -5.88
N THR A 207 -13.12 -27.79 -6.69
CA THR A 207 -13.29 -27.75 -8.14
C THR A 207 -11.93 -27.77 -8.81
N GLU A 208 -11.81 -28.53 -9.89
CA GLU A 208 -10.64 -28.50 -10.79
C GLU A 208 -10.71 -27.29 -11.74
N ASP A 209 -11.87 -26.64 -11.83
CA ASP A 209 -12.16 -25.52 -12.73
C ASP A 209 -12.50 -24.26 -11.91
N LEU A 210 -11.52 -23.36 -11.81
CA LEU A 210 -11.60 -22.11 -11.04
C LEU A 210 -12.69 -21.15 -11.57
N ASP A 211 -13.06 -21.26 -12.85
CA ASP A 211 -14.06 -20.39 -13.48
C ASP A 211 -15.51 -20.71 -13.04
N SER A 212 -15.70 -21.82 -12.33
CA SER A 212 -16.99 -22.23 -11.75
C SER A 212 -17.30 -21.60 -10.38
N LEU A 213 -16.36 -20.87 -9.80
CA LEU A 213 -16.48 -20.28 -8.45
C LEU A 213 -17.17 -18.91 -8.49
N ASN A 214 -18.01 -18.62 -7.50
CA ASN A 214 -18.69 -17.33 -7.42
C ASN A 214 -17.70 -16.24 -6.95
N ASN A 215 -17.79 -15.04 -7.51
CA ASN A 215 -16.89 -13.89 -7.21
C ASN A 215 -16.82 -13.48 -5.73
N ASN A 216 -17.75 -13.92 -4.88
CA ASN A 216 -17.77 -13.61 -3.45
C ASN A 216 -17.06 -14.67 -2.60
N ASP A 217 -16.56 -15.74 -3.21
CA ASP A 217 -15.90 -16.83 -2.50
C ASP A 217 -14.42 -16.47 -2.25
N LYS A 218 -14.02 -16.38 -0.98
CA LYS A 218 -12.61 -16.24 -0.59
C LYS A 218 -11.93 -17.61 -0.69
N ILE A 219 -11.00 -17.78 -1.63
CA ILE A 219 -10.44 -19.10 -1.98
C ILE A 219 -9.00 -19.25 -1.44
N ILE A 220 -8.71 -20.37 -0.77
CA ILE A 220 -7.35 -20.87 -0.54
C ILE A 220 -7.20 -22.16 -1.34
N ALA A 221 -6.23 -22.21 -2.26
CA ALA A 221 -5.94 -23.40 -3.05
C ALA A 221 -4.78 -24.20 -2.45
N ILE A 222 -4.98 -25.48 -2.11
CA ILE A 222 -3.91 -26.38 -1.65
C ILE A 222 -3.66 -27.42 -2.74
N GLY A 223 -2.45 -27.51 -3.27
CA GLY A 223 -2.10 -28.39 -4.39
C GLY A 223 -0.59 -28.61 -4.55
N SER A 224 -0.19 -29.53 -5.44
CA SER A 224 1.22 -29.78 -5.73
C SER A 224 1.86 -28.58 -6.45
N ALA A 225 3.12 -28.25 -6.13
CA ALA A 225 3.84 -27.04 -6.56
C ALA A 225 3.86 -26.74 -8.08
N LYS A 226 3.41 -27.65 -8.94
CA LYS A 226 3.39 -27.50 -10.41
C LYS A 226 2.07 -26.98 -10.99
N THR A 227 0.98 -26.97 -10.22
CA THR A 227 -0.36 -26.63 -10.75
C THR A 227 -1.02 -25.41 -10.11
N ILE A 228 -0.48 -24.88 -9.00
CA ILE A 228 -1.06 -23.68 -8.39
C ILE A 228 -0.41 -22.43 -8.97
N GLN A 229 -0.92 -21.94 -10.10
CA GLN A 229 -0.73 -20.53 -10.44
C GLN A 229 -1.75 -19.71 -9.66
N TYR A 230 -1.37 -19.30 -8.45
CA TYR A 230 -2.17 -18.35 -7.68
C TYR A 230 -2.38 -17.07 -8.50
N GLN A 231 -3.64 -16.77 -8.82
CA GLN A 231 -4.05 -15.46 -9.32
C GLN A 231 -4.55 -14.65 -8.12
N TYR A 232 -3.66 -13.88 -7.49
CA TYR A 232 -3.94 -13.16 -6.25
C TYR A 232 -4.87 -11.94 -6.39
N GLN A 233 -5.29 -11.61 -7.62
CA GLN A 233 -6.16 -10.48 -7.89
C GLN A 233 -7.00 -10.75 -9.15
N THR A 234 -8.29 -10.42 -9.10
CA THR A 234 -9.18 -10.46 -10.27
C THR A 234 -9.12 -9.16 -11.07
N SER A 235 -9.63 -9.17 -12.31
CA SER A 235 -9.75 -7.94 -13.10
C SER A 235 -10.62 -6.86 -12.44
N ALA A 236 -11.64 -7.27 -11.66
CA ALA A 236 -12.51 -6.35 -10.92
C ALA A 236 -11.77 -5.70 -9.75
N GLU A 237 -11.04 -6.48 -8.97
CA GLU A 237 -10.21 -5.97 -7.87
C GLU A 237 -9.07 -5.08 -8.37
N MET A 238 -8.50 -5.37 -9.54
CA MET A 238 -7.50 -4.51 -10.19
C MET A 238 -8.07 -3.13 -10.52
N MET A 239 -9.32 -3.04 -10.98
CA MET A 239 -9.99 -1.75 -11.21
C MET A 239 -10.37 -1.03 -9.91
N GLY A 240 -10.78 -1.78 -8.88
CA GLY A 240 -11.05 -1.21 -7.56
C GLY A 240 -9.81 -0.60 -6.92
N ASN A 241 -8.66 -1.25 -7.12
CA ASN A 241 -7.36 -0.80 -6.62
C ASN A 241 -6.57 0.04 -7.63
N TYR A 242 -7.19 0.52 -8.71
CA TYR A 242 -6.51 1.21 -9.81
C TYR A 242 -5.58 2.33 -9.33
N PHE A 243 -6.08 3.22 -8.47
CA PHE A 243 -5.29 4.34 -7.97
C PHE A 243 -4.15 3.87 -7.07
N ASN A 244 -4.37 2.88 -6.20
CA ASN A 244 -3.31 2.34 -5.35
C ASN A 244 -2.21 1.69 -6.20
N ILE A 245 -2.57 0.96 -7.26
CA ILE A 245 -1.60 0.35 -8.19
C ILE A 245 -0.76 1.41 -8.91
N ILE A 246 -1.38 2.53 -9.29
CA ILE A 246 -0.68 3.65 -9.94
C ILE A 246 0.22 4.39 -8.96
N ASP A 247 -0.31 4.75 -7.79
CA ASP A 247 0.42 5.42 -6.72
C ASP A 247 1.63 4.57 -6.29
N GLU A 248 1.47 3.25 -6.24
CA GLU A 248 2.54 2.29 -5.90
C GLU A 248 3.49 1.94 -7.05
N SER A 249 3.13 2.33 -8.29
CA SER A 249 3.80 1.88 -9.51
C SER A 249 4.06 0.36 -9.52
N ASN A 250 3.03 -0.42 -9.16
CA ASN A 250 3.18 -1.85 -8.88
C ASN A 250 3.18 -2.69 -10.17
N SER A 251 4.34 -2.81 -10.82
CA SER A 251 4.52 -3.57 -12.05
C SER A 251 4.26 -5.08 -11.89
N GLN A 252 4.52 -5.65 -10.70
CA GLN A 252 4.31 -7.07 -10.43
C GLN A 252 2.85 -7.47 -10.57
N ILE A 253 1.93 -6.69 -9.98
CA ILE A 253 0.49 -6.90 -10.11
C ILE A 253 0.06 -6.81 -11.58
N LEU A 254 0.65 -5.89 -12.36
CA LEU A 254 0.30 -5.69 -13.77
C LEU A 254 0.74 -6.85 -14.68
N THR A 255 1.67 -7.71 -14.25
CA THR A 255 1.99 -8.95 -14.99
C THR A 255 0.78 -9.87 -15.14
N LEU A 256 -0.19 -9.79 -14.21
CA LEU A 256 -1.42 -10.57 -14.25
C LEU A 256 -2.36 -10.14 -15.39
N ILE A 257 -2.21 -8.93 -15.94
CA ILE A 257 -3.03 -8.45 -17.07
C ILE A 257 -2.97 -9.41 -18.26
N ASN A 258 -1.78 -9.94 -18.54
CA ASN A 258 -1.58 -10.88 -19.65
C ASN A 258 -2.27 -12.23 -19.44
N LYS A 259 -2.62 -12.56 -18.20
CA LYS A 259 -3.31 -13.79 -17.84
C LYS A 259 -4.83 -13.64 -17.86
N TYR A 260 -5.35 -12.41 -17.84
CA TYR A 260 -6.80 -12.18 -17.87
C TYR A 260 -7.35 -12.22 -19.29
N THR A 261 -8.46 -12.95 -19.46
CA THR A 261 -9.29 -12.84 -20.66
C THR A 261 -10.26 -11.69 -20.49
N ILE A 262 -9.82 -10.46 -20.75
CA ILE A 262 -10.68 -9.27 -20.66
C ILE A 262 -11.70 -9.32 -21.79
N GLN A 263 -12.97 -9.50 -21.42
CA GLN A 263 -14.05 -9.64 -22.40
C GLN A 263 -14.23 -8.36 -23.23
N LYS A 264 -14.67 -8.50 -24.47
CA LYS A 264 -14.91 -7.36 -25.39
C LYS A 264 -15.86 -6.32 -24.79
N THR A 265 -16.78 -6.77 -23.96
CA THR A 265 -17.84 -6.00 -23.30
C THR A 265 -17.41 -5.37 -21.97
N GLN A 266 -16.21 -5.66 -21.47
CA GLN A 266 -15.72 -5.18 -20.17
C GLN A 266 -14.98 -3.84 -20.30
N TYR A 267 -15.23 -2.92 -19.38
CA TYR A 267 -14.46 -1.67 -19.27
C TYR A 267 -13.20 -1.96 -18.48
N PHE A 268 -12.04 -1.50 -18.96
CA PHE A 268 -10.77 -1.72 -18.28
C PHE A 268 -9.77 -0.59 -18.56
N PRO A 269 -9.21 0.08 -17.53
CA PRO A 269 -8.31 1.22 -17.70
C PRO A 269 -6.90 0.74 -18.03
N VAL A 270 -6.52 0.74 -19.30
CA VAL A 270 -5.25 0.16 -19.79
C VAL A 270 -4.15 1.20 -20.03
N PHE A 271 -4.48 2.50 -20.11
CA PHE A 271 -3.53 3.53 -20.49
C PHE A 271 -2.48 3.76 -19.39
N ALA A 272 -2.90 4.02 -18.15
CA ALA A 272 -1.97 4.15 -17.03
C ALA A 272 -1.14 2.88 -16.81
N PHE A 273 -1.79 1.71 -16.87
CA PHE A 273 -1.11 0.43 -16.67
C PHE A 273 -0.03 0.16 -17.70
N SER A 274 -0.22 0.59 -18.95
CA SER A 274 0.80 0.45 -20.00
C SER A 274 2.03 1.34 -19.82
N ILE A 275 1.93 2.39 -19.00
CA ILE A 275 3.07 3.25 -18.65
C ILE A 275 3.93 2.56 -17.59
N ILE A 276 3.29 1.89 -16.61
CA ILE A 276 3.96 1.19 -15.52
C ILE A 276 4.51 -0.18 -15.96
N TYR A 277 3.80 -0.88 -16.85
CA TYR A 277 4.19 -2.19 -17.38
C TYR A 277 4.09 -2.22 -18.91
N SER A 278 5.24 -2.27 -19.58
CA SER A 278 5.35 -2.17 -21.04
C SER A 278 5.03 -3.48 -21.78
N ASN A 279 5.12 -4.63 -21.11
CA ASN A 279 4.98 -5.96 -21.71
C ASN A 279 3.52 -6.46 -21.73
N ILE A 280 2.54 -5.58 -21.98
CA ILE A 280 1.13 -5.97 -22.10
C ILE A 280 0.84 -6.51 -23.52
N ASN A 281 0.30 -7.71 -23.60
CA ASN A 281 -0.06 -8.37 -24.85
C ASN A 281 -1.13 -7.57 -25.62
N ASN A 282 -0.93 -7.37 -26.93
CA ASN A 282 -1.88 -6.70 -27.84
C ASN A 282 -2.32 -5.29 -27.38
N ILE A 283 -1.44 -4.55 -26.71
CA ILE A 283 -1.77 -3.26 -26.08
C ILE A 283 -2.37 -2.22 -27.03
N LYS A 284 -1.90 -2.14 -28.29
CA LYS A 284 -2.40 -1.18 -29.28
C LYS A 284 -3.90 -1.40 -29.56
N THR A 285 -4.24 -2.62 -29.93
CA THR A 285 -5.62 -3.04 -30.19
C THR A 285 -6.47 -2.92 -28.92
N PHE A 286 -5.90 -3.17 -27.75
CA PHE A 286 -6.64 -3.03 -26.49
C PHE A 286 -6.97 -1.56 -26.16
N LYS A 287 -6.01 -0.64 -26.35
CA LYS A 287 -6.19 0.81 -26.21
C LYS A 287 -7.25 1.36 -27.16
N GLU A 288 -7.19 0.98 -28.43
CA GLU A 288 -8.18 1.40 -29.44
C GLU A 288 -9.59 0.96 -29.05
N ARG A 289 -9.76 -0.29 -28.64
CA ARG A 289 -11.07 -0.85 -28.26
C ARG A 289 -11.67 -0.17 -27.04
N GLN A 290 -10.85 0.15 -26.02
CA GLN A 290 -11.35 0.90 -24.86
C GLN A 290 -11.74 2.34 -25.24
N ARG A 291 -10.98 2.98 -26.15
CA ARG A 291 -11.30 4.31 -26.67
C ARG A 291 -12.61 4.33 -27.44
N GLU A 292 -12.81 3.41 -28.39
CA GLU A 292 -14.06 3.27 -29.15
C GLU A 292 -15.26 3.04 -28.23
N LYS A 293 -15.06 2.23 -27.19
CA LYS A 293 -16.13 1.89 -26.25
C LYS A 293 -16.56 3.07 -25.39
N VAL A 294 -15.59 3.82 -24.84
CA VAL A 294 -15.90 5.05 -24.09
C VAL A 294 -16.56 6.08 -25.02
N GLN A 295 -16.06 6.24 -26.25
CA GLN A 295 -16.67 7.14 -27.23
C GLN A 295 -18.12 6.74 -27.57
N SER A 296 -18.37 5.45 -27.78
CA SER A 296 -19.72 4.93 -28.03
C SER A 296 -20.64 5.17 -26.84
N ALA A 297 -20.14 4.95 -25.62
CA ALA A 297 -20.89 5.20 -24.40
C ALA A 297 -21.25 6.68 -24.22
N ILE A 298 -20.41 7.61 -24.71
CA ILE A 298 -20.64 9.05 -24.68
C ILE A 298 -21.64 9.47 -25.75
N ASN A 299 -21.55 8.90 -26.95
CA ASN A 299 -22.47 9.21 -28.05
C ASN A 299 -23.92 8.78 -27.73
N LEU A 300 -24.10 7.77 -26.89
CA LEU A 300 -25.41 7.29 -26.42
C LEU A 300 -26.01 8.14 -25.28
N ILE A 301 -25.26 9.12 -24.74
CA ILE A 301 -25.74 9.97 -23.64
C ILE A 301 -26.76 10.98 -24.17
N SER A 302 -27.91 11.04 -23.52
CA SER A 302 -28.98 11.99 -23.83
C SER A 302 -28.52 13.45 -23.71
N GLU A 303 -29.07 14.34 -24.55
CA GLU A 303 -28.77 15.79 -24.52
C GLU A 303 -29.00 16.42 -23.14
N SER A 304 -29.98 15.92 -22.38
CA SER A 304 -30.26 16.34 -21.00
C SER A 304 -29.09 16.16 -20.03
N CYS A 305 -28.13 15.29 -20.36
CA CYS A 305 -26.97 15.02 -19.52
C CYS A 305 -25.72 15.80 -19.97
N LYS A 306 -25.80 16.55 -21.08
CA LYS A 306 -24.68 17.36 -21.63
C LYS A 306 -24.64 18.73 -20.96
N VAL A 307 -24.42 18.71 -19.65
CA VAL A 307 -24.38 19.90 -18.81
C VAL A 307 -23.02 20.58 -18.88
N LYS A 308 -23.02 21.92 -18.83
CA LYS A 308 -21.78 22.72 -18.78
C LYS A 308 -21.45 23.09 -17.34
N HIS A 309 -21.17 22.08 -16.52
CA HIS A 309 -20.63 22.29 -15.18
C HIS A 309 -19.13 22.07 -15.17
N ASN A 310 -18.45 22.88 -14.38
CA ASN A 310 -17.01 22.80 -14.16
C ASN A 310 -16.65 22.07 -12.86
N THR A 311 -17.64 21.66 -12.08
CA THR A 311 -17.47 20.93 -10.82
C THR A 311 -18.42 19.73 -10.73
N ILE A 312 -18.00 18.68 -10.03
CA ILE A 312 -18.80 17.47 -9.81
C ILE A 312 -19.98 17.77 -8.90
N ASP A 313 -19.79 18.56 -7.85
CA ASP A 313 -20.90 19.00 -6.99
C ASP A 313 -21.94 19.80 -7.76
N GLY A 314 -21.53 20.60 -8.74
CA GLY A 314 -22.43 21.29 -9.67
C GLY A 314 -23.29 20.32 -10.48
N ILE A 315 -22.71 19.22 -10.97
CA ILE A 315 -23.45 18.17 -11.69
C ILE A 315 -24.39 17.40 -10.76
N LEU A 316 -23.94 17.09 -9.54
CA LEU A 316 -24.72 16.32 -8.59
C LEU A 316 -25.86 17.12 -7.97
N SER A 317 -25.76 18.45 -7.90
CA SER A 317 -26.81 19.34 -7.42
C SER A 317 -27.77 19.83 -8.52
N ASP A 318 -27.48 19.53 -9.78
CA ASP A 318 -28.29 19.97 -10.90
C ASP A 318 -29.64 19.24 -10.98
N THR A 319 -30.72 19.98 -10.73
CA THR A 319 -32.11 19.48 -10.81
C THR A 319 -32.57 19.15 -12.23
N SER A 320 -31.86 19.61 -13.27
CA SER A 320 -32.15 19.30 -14.67
C SER A 320 -31.71 17.89 -15.09
N VAL A 321 -30.79 17.28 -14.32
CA VAL A 321 -30.30 15.92 -14.55
C VAL A 321 -30.95 14.97 -13.54
N THR A 322 -31.61 13.92 -14.02
CA THR A 322 -32.20 12.91 -13.13
C THR A 322 -31.12 12.16 -12.35
N GLU A 323 -31.42 11.69 -11.15
CA GLU A 323 -30.47 10.96 -10.29
C GLU A 323 -29.77 9.80 -11.02
N SER A 324 -30.54 9.03 -11.81
CA SER A 324 -30.04 7.92 -12.62
C SER A 324 -29.06 8.33 -13.73
N ASN A 325 -29.07 9.60 -14.13
CA ASN A 325 -28.26 10.14 -15.22
C ASN A 325 -27.07 10.99 -14.75
N LYS A 326 -26.97 11.29 -13.46
CA LYS A 326 -25.85 12.07 -12.91
C LYS A 326 -24.49 11.45 -13.24
N ASN A 327 -24.36 10.12 -13.14
CA ASN A 327 -23.14 9.42 -13.54
C ASN A 327 -22.82 9.52 -15.04
N ASN A 328 -23.86 9.58 -15.90
CA ASN A 328 -23.67 9.81 -17.34
C ASN A 328 -23.22 11.27 -17.59
N ALA A 329 -23.77 12.24 -16.86
CA ALA A 329 -23.35 13.64 -16.95
C ALA A 329 -21.89 13.84 -16.50
N VAL A 330 -21.47 13.17 -15.42
CA VAL A 330 -20.06 13.13 -14.98
C VAL A 330 -19.17 12.52 -16.06
N LEU A 331 -19.55 11.35 -16.62
CA LEU A 331 -18.81 10.69 -17.70
C LEU A 331 -18.61 11.62 -18.92
N TRP A 332 -19.68 12.29 -19.36
CA TRP A 332 -19.64 13.22 -20.49
C TRP A 332 -18.71 14.41 -20.20
N SER A 333 -18.83 15.00 -19.01
CA SER A 333 -18.06 16.18 -18.61
C SER A 333 -16.57 15.85 -18.44
N THR A 334 -16.24 14.69 -17.89
CA THR A 334 -14.86 14.17 -17.80
C THR A 334 -14.22 14.04 -19.17
N PHE A 335 -14.92 13.43 -20.15
CA PHE A 335 -14.33 13.19 -21.46
C PHE A 335 -14.27 14.45 -22.33
N ASN A 336 -15.24 15.36 -22.24
CA ASN A 336 -15.21 16.60 -23.03
C ASN A 336 -14.35 17.70 -22.41
N GLY A 337 -13.71 17.45 -21.26
CA GLY A 337 -12.84 18.42 -20.60
C GLY A 337 -13.60 19.52 -19.85
N GLY A 338 -14.86 19.29 -19.49
CA GLY A 338 -15.64 20.18 -18.64
C GLY A 338 -15.19 20.14 -17.17
N LEU A 339 -14.73 18.97 -16.70
CA LEU A 339 -14.19 18.79 -15.34
C LEU A 339 -12.66 18.75 -15.34
N SER A 340 -12.06 19.26 -14.27
CA SER A 340 -10.62 19.07 -14.03
C SER A 340 -10.33 17.59 -13.70
N LEU A 341 -9.18 17.08 -14.15
CA LEU A 341 -8.80 15.68 -13.86
C LEU A 341 -8.58 15.44 -12.37
N GLU A 342 -8.11 16.44 -11.63
CA GLU A 342 -7.92 16.36 -10.17
C GLU A 342 -9.25 16.13 -9.44
N GLU A 343 -10.30 16.82 -9.87
CA GLU A 343 -11.63 16.67 -9.28
C GLU A 343 -12.27 15.31 -9.60
N VAL A 344 -12.09 14.84 -10.85
CA VAL A 344 -12.54 13.50 -11.26
C VAL A 344 -11.80 12.40 -10.47
N GLU A 345 -10.51 12.57 -10.23
CA GLU A 345 -9.73 11.66 -9.39
C GLU A 345 -10.26 11.63 -7.94
N GLY A 346 -10.54 12.79 -7.35
CA GLY A 346 -11.13 12.90 -6.01
C GLY A 346 -12.46 12.15 -5.91
N TYR A 347 -13.35 12.34 -6.89
CA TYR A 347 -14.63 11.65 -6.96
C TYR A 347 -14.50 10.14 -7.13
N LEU A 348 -13.59 9.67 -8.01
CA LEU A 348 -13.37 8.24 -8.22
C LEU A 348 -12.75 7.57 -6.98
N ARG A 349 -11.85 8.25 -6.25
CA ARG A 349 -11.28 7.73 -5.00
C ARG A 349 -12.34 7.56 -3.91
N GLY A 350 -13.29 8.51 -3.83
CA GLY A 350 -14.42 8.51 -2.90
C GLY A 350 -15.68 7.75 -3.36
N PHE A 351 -15.64 7.08 -4.52
CA PHE A 351 -16.82 6.41 -5.07
C PHE A 351 -17.26 5.22 -4.18
N PRO A 352 -18.56 5.11 -3.81
CA PRO A 352 -19.03 4.17 -2.79
C PRO A 352 -18.89 2.70 -3.20
N ASP A 353 -19.14 2.36 -4.46
CA ASP A 353 -18.97 1.01 -5.00
C ASP A 353 -18.08 1.01 -6.25
N LYS A 354 -16.80 0.66 -6.05
CA LYS A 354 -15.80 0.57 -7.13
C LYS A 354 -15.98 -0.66 -8.02
N SER A 355 -16.90 -1.56 -7.67
CA SER A 355 -17.27 -2.69 -8.53
C SER A 355 -18.35 -2.31 -9.55
N ASP A 356 -19.05 -1.19 -9.36
CA ASP A 356 -20.21 -0.80 -10.15
C ASP A 356 -19.85 -0.37 -11.59
N ALA A 357 -20.79 -0.55 -12.52
CA ALA A 357 -20.61 -0.24 -13.94
C ALA A 357 -20.36 1.26 -14.23
N PRO A 358 -21.04 2.22 -13.57
CA PRO A 358 -20.77 3.65 -13.72
C PRO A 358 -19.33 4.02 -13.30
N TYR A 359 -18.84 3.48 -12.19
CA TYR A 359 -17.45 3.69 -11.75
C TYR A 359 -16.46 3.28 -12.83
N ARG A 360 -16.57 2.04 -13.36
CA ARG A 360 -15.66 1.53 -14.39
C ARG A 360 -15.69 2.36 -15.66
N ARG A 361 -16.86 2.89 -16.06
CA ARG A 361 -17.01 3.76 -17.23
C ARG A 361 -16.28 5.10 -17.05
N ILE A 362 -16.51 5.76 -15.92
CA ILE A 362 -15.87 7.05 -15.60
C ILE A 362 -14.36 6.86 -15.44
N LEU A 363 -13.94 5.78 -14.79
CA LEU A 363 -12.53 5.40 -14.62
C LEU A 363 -11.80 5.25 -15.96
N CYS A 364 -12.38 4.53 -16.93
CA CYS A 364 -11.80 4.40 -18.26
C CYS A 364 -11.75 5.73 -19.02
N ALA A 365 -12.76 6.59 -18.89
CA ALA A 365 -12.74 7.91 -19.52
C ALA A 365 -11.64 8.82 -18.94
N TYR A 366 -11.49 8.80 -17.61
CA TYR A 366 -10.40 9.46 -16.91
C TYR A 366 -9.03 8.92 -17.35
N ASP A 367 -8.85 7.59 -17.38
CA ASP A 367 -7.61 6.92 -17.78
C ASP A 367 -7.18 7.31 -19.20
N ILE A 368 -8.12 7.32 -20.16
CA ILE A 368 -7.86 7.77 -21.53
C ILE A 368 -7.46 9.24 -21.57
N LYS A 369 -8.11 10.11 -20.78
CA LYS A 369 -7.86 11.55 -20.82
C LYS A 369 -6.55 11.94 -20.16
N LYS A 370 -6.17 11.26 -19.07
CA LYS A 370 -4.94 11.54 -18.32
C LYS A 370 -3.70 10.90 -18.94
N TYR A 371 -3.82 9.69 -19.51
CA TYR A 371 -2.67 8.88 -19.94
C TYR A 371 -2.71 8.48 -21.43
N GLY A 372 -3.70 8.94 -22.18
CA GLY A 372 -3.90 8.57 -23.59
C GLY A 372 -3.35 9.56 -24.63
N THR A 373 -2.59 10.57 -24.20
CA THR A 373 -1.85 11.52 -25.05
C THR A 373 -0.49 10.99 -25.47
#